data_AF-A0A9E4RBU3-F1
#
_entry.id   AF-A0A9E4RBU3-F1
#
_cell.length_a   1.000
_cell.length_b   1.000
_cell.length_c   1.000
_cell.angle_alpha   90.00
_cell.angle_beta   90.00
_cell.angle_gamma   90.00
#
_symmetry.space_group_name_H-M   'P 1'
#
loop_
_entity.id
_entity.type
_entity.pdbx_description
1 polymer ?
#
loop_
_entity_poly.entity_id
_entity_poly.type
_entity_poly.pdbx_seq_one_letter_code
_entity_poly.pdbx_strand_id
1 'polypeptide(L)'
;KRFPDRTTFRVLHPEQHGVWQFFGRIDVEEGWFFHGPVPPEATLENIDFHGLMERAAGFSFSCTFDHIGFWDLRVEVAKTYRQGRAFVAGDAAHSHPPYGAFGLNSGLDDVANLSWKLAAVLEGWGGEALLDSYSEERRPIFWETGEDVIAGGVMEDRAFLSSHSPDRGQKEFLEGWKALQERESLRYSAYEPHYDGSAVVIGAPGTSSGIHGRHTLKAQPGHHLAPQMLSSGRNVFEELGQGLTLLAFDAEDQAVEPFQRISRSMGVPLTVIKDTFEGERKAYESRLVLVRPDQFVAWSGNQQPGGVEEILRKVTGR
;
A
#
# COMPACT_ATOMS: atom_id res chain seq x y z
N LYS A 1 -1.84 33.27 10.42
CA LYS A 1 -2.47 32.61 9.25
C LYS A 1 -3.67 31.81 9.75
N ARG A 2 -4.84 31.92 9.11
CA ARG A 2 -6.08 31.22 9.51
C ARG A 2 -6.01 29.71 9.25
N PHE A 3 -5.26 29.30 8.23
CA PHE A 3 -5.06 27.90 7.88
C PHE A 3 -3.57 27.56 7.91
N PRO A 4 -3.18 26.42 8.51
CA PRO A 4 -1.83 25.89 8.35
C PRO A 4 -1.56 25.57 6.87
N ASP A 5 -0.30 25.55 6.48
CA ASP A 5 0.13 25.13 5.14
C ASP A 5 -0.07 23.60 5.02
N ARG A 6 -1.31 23.18 4.80
CA ARG A 6 -1.78 21.79 4.63
C ARG A 6 -2.64 21.69 3.37
N THR A 7 -2.65 20.51 2.76
CA THR A 7 -3.42 20.22 1.54
C THR A 7 -4.84 19.76 1.82
N THR A 8 -5.12 19.23 3.01
CA THR A 8 -6.45 18.78 3.44
C THR A 8 -6.82 19.30 4.83
N PHE A 9 -8.12 19.57 5.03
CA PHE A 9 -8.71 20.05 6.28
C PHE A 9 -9.87 19.14 6.65
N ARG A 10 -9.66 18.28 7.65
CA ARG A 10 -10.67 17.38 8.21
C ARG A 10 -11.53 18.12 9.23
N VAL A 11 -12.83 17.93 9.12
CA VAL A 11 -13.86 18.40 10.04
C VAL A 11 -14.62 17.18 10.57
N LEU A 12 -14.67 17.05 11.89
CA LEU A 12 -15.43 16.03 12.58
C LEU A 12 -16.61 16.69 13.28
N HIS A 13 -17.82 16.18 13.02
CA HIS A 13 -19.04 16.64 13.65
C HIS A 13 -19.73 15.47 14.36
N PRO A 14 -20.21 15.61 15.61
CA PRO A 14 -20.80 14.51 16.37
C PRO A 14 -21.96 13.79 15.66
N GLU A 15 -22.78 14.54 14.91
CA GLU A 15 -23.91 14.00 14.15
C GLU A 15 -23.49 13.15 12.96
N GLN A 16 -22.23 13.24 12.52
CA GLN A 16 -21.70 12.45 11.40
C GLN A 16 -21.11 11.10 11.86
N HIS A 17 -21.21 10.78 13.16
CA HIS A 17 -20.84 9.48 13.69
C HIS A 17 -19.44 9.00 13.28
N GLY A 18 -18.47 9.92 13.26
CA GLY A 18 -17.07 9.66 12.91
C GLY A 18 -16.75 9.76 11.42
N VAL A 19 -17.74 9.90 10.54
CA VAL A 19 -17.53 10.12 9.09
C VAL A 19 -17.00 11.53 8.87
N TRP A 20 -16.00 11.66 8.01
CA TRP A 20 -15.32 12.93 7.79
C TRP A 20 -16.12 13.82 6.85
N GLN A 21 -16.15 15.10 7.20
CA GLN A 21 -16.25 16.18 6.22
C GLN A 21 -14.85 16.70 5.97
N PHE A 22 -14.47 16.95 4.73
CA PHE A 22 -13.14 17.49 4.48
C PHE A 22 -13.05 18.32 3.22
N PHE A 23 -12.25 19.37 3.32
CA PHE A 23 -11.80 20.16 2.19
C PHE A 23 -10.42 19.67 1.77
N GLY A 24 -10.16 19.62 0.47
CA GLY A 24 -8.82 19.44 -0.06
C GLY A 24 -8.55 20.39 -1.21
N ARG A 25 -7.28 20.78 -1.36
CA ARG A 25 -6.83 21.58 -2.49
C ARG A 25 -6.62 20.71 -3.71
N ILE A 26 -7.16 21.14 -4.85
CA ILE A 26 -6.91 20.52 -6.16
C ILE A 26 -5.63 21.10 -6.76
N ASP A 27 -5.44 22.41 -6.65
CA ASP A 27 -4.27 23.13 -7.14
C ASP A 27 -3.77 24.17 -6.12
N VAL A 28 -2.68 24.86 -6.47
CA VAL A 28 -2.04 25.89 -5.64
C VAL A 28 -2.72 27.25 -5.74
N GLU A 29 -3.68 27.41 -6.64
CA GLU A 29 -4.42 28.64 -6.87
C GLU A 29 -5.72 28.63 -6.04
N GLU A 30 -6.87 28.50 -6.71
CA GLU A 30 -8.20 28.62 -6.11
C GLU A 30 -9.02 27.32 -6.17
N GLY A 31 -8.46 26.21 -6.68
CA GLY A 31 -9.17 24.94 -6.81
C GLY A 31 -9.31 24.17 -5.50
N TRP A 32 -10.56 23.86 -5.11
CA TRP A 32 -10.89 23.05 -3.93
C TRP A 32 -11.90 21.96 -4.25
N PHE A 33 -11.80 20.84 -3.55
CA PHE A 33 -12.87 19.86 -3.45
C PHE A 33 -13.38 19.79 -2.00
N PHE A 34 -14.65 19.42 -1.85
CA PHE A 34 -15.27 19.15 -0.56
C PHE A 34 -16.01 17.81 -0.62
N HIS A 35 -15.78 16.96 0.39
CA HIS A 35 -16.56 15.76 0.62
C HIS A 35 -17.26 15.86 1.96
N GLY A 36 -18.53 15.47 1.99
CA GLY A 36 -19.28 15.34 3.22
C GLY A 36 -20.47 14.41 3.03
N PRO A 37 -20.88 13.70 4.08
CA PRO A 37 -22.10 12.91 4.06
C PRO A 37 -23.33 13.81 3.85
N VAL A 38 -24.29 13.28 3.10
CA VAL A 38 -25.60 13.87 2.87
C VAL A 38 -26.67 12.81 3.19
N PRO A 39 -27.92 13.22 3.48
CA PRO A 39 -29.01 12.26 3.65
C PRO A 39 -29.18 11.37 2.41
N PRO A 40 -29.61 10.10 2.55
CA PRO A 40 -29.81 9.19 1.41
C PRO A 40 -30.75 9.71 0.31
N GLU A 41 -31.72 10.54 0.69
CA GLU A 41 -32.69 11.20 -0.19
C GLU A 41 -32.20 12.54 -0.78
N ALA A 42 -30.92 12.87 -0.58
CA ALA A 42 -30.31 14.07 -1.13
C ALA A 42 -30.36 14.08 -2.67
N THR A 43 -30.70 15.24 -3.22
CA THR A 43 -30.70 15.55 -4.65
C THR A 43 -30.01 16.90 -4.85
N LEU A 44 -29.72 17.25 -6.11
CA LEU A 44 -29.09 18.54 -6.40
C LEU A 44 -30.01 19.73 -6.07
N GLU A 45 -31.33 19.49 -6.01
CA GLU A 45 -32.35 20.50 -5.81
C GLU A 45 -32.76 20.69 -4.34
N ASN A 46 -32.53 19.70 -3.47
CA ASN A 46 -33.01 19.72 -2.08
C ASN A 46 -31.92 19.90 -1.02
N ILE A 47 -30.65 19.92 -1.40
CA ILE A 47 -29.52 20.15 -0.48
C ILE A 47 -28.91 21.54 -0.71
N ASP A 48 -28.75 22.27 0.38
CA ASP A 48 -27.91 23.47 0.42
C ASP A 48 -26.43 23.08 0.59
N PHE A 49 -25.76 22.79 -0.53
CA PHE A 49 -24.34 22.40 -0.55
C PHE A 49 -23.42 23.51 -0.07
N HIS A 50 -23.73 24.75 -0.43
CA HIS A 50 -22.94 25.91 -0.03
C HIS A 50 -23.02 26.11 1.49
N GLY A 51 -24.23 26.07 2.07
CA GLY A 51 -24.40 26.13 3.52
C GLY A 51 -23.80 24.94 4.24
N LEU A 52 -23.78 23.74 3.66
CA LEU A 52 -23.05 22.59 4.21
C LEU A 52 -21.55 22.88 4.34
N MET A 53 -20.96 23.45 3.28
CA MET A 53 -19.55 23.84 3.29
C MET A 53 -19.27 24.98 4.26
N GLU A 54 -20.11 26.03 4.33
CA GLU A 54 -19.93 27.14 5.28
C GLU A 54 -20.02 26.66 6.74
N ARG A 55 -20.93 25.72 7.04
CA ARG A 55 -21.01 25.07 8.36
C ARG A 55 -19.74 24.31 8.70
N ALA A 56 -19.22 23.51 7.78
CA ALA A 56 -17.98 22.76 7.99
C ALA A 56 -16.75 23.70 8.12
N ALA A 57 -16.71 24.79 7.34
CA ALA A 57 -15.65 25.77 7.37
C ALA A 57 -15.69 26.67 8.63
N GLY A 58 -16.88 26.90 9.18
CA GLY A 58 -17.12 27.81 10.30
C GLY A 58 -17.09 29.29 9.93
N PHE A 59 -17.27 29.62 8.64
CA PHE A 59 -17.39 30.99 8.13
C PHE A 59 -17.99 31.02 6.73
N SER A 60 -18.52 32.18 6.35
CA SER A 60 -19.07 32.39 5.02
C SER A 60 -18.03 32.78 3.99
N PHE A 61 -18.22 32.33 2.75
CA PHE A 61 -17.34 32.61 1.63
C PHE A 61 -18.06 32.46 0.29
N SER A 62 -17.58 33.13 -0.73
CA SER A 62 -18.05 32.94 -2.10
C SER A 62 -17.32 31.77 -2.76
N CYS A 63 -18.04 30.89 -3.46
CA CYS A 63 -17.45 29.88 -4.34
C CYS A 63 -18.30 29.70 -5.60
N THR A 64 -17.67 29.13 -6.63
CA THR A 64 -18.36 28.63 -7.83
C THR A 64 -18.24 27.11 -7.83
N PHE A 65 -19.30 26.40 -8.19
CA PHE A 65 -19.28 24.95 -8.30
C PHE A 65 -18.95 24.54 -9.73
N ASP A 66 -17.81 23.90 -9.93
CA ASP A 66 -17.47 23.26 -11.20
C ASP A 66 -18.19 21.91 -11.35
N HIS A 67 -18.33 21.18 -10.25
CA HIS A 67 -18.99 19.89 -10.20
C HIS A 67 -19.62 19.61 -8.84
N ILE A 68 -20.81 19.00 -8.85
CA ILE A 68 -21.47 18.42 -7.68
C ILE A 68 -21.91 17.01 -8.07
N GLY A 69 -21.55 16.03 -7.26
CA GLY A 69 -21.84 14.62 -7.52
C GLY A 69 -22.07 13.86 -6.23
N PHE A 70 -22.80 12.75 -6.35
CA PHE A 70 -23.04 11.82 -5.27
C PHE A 70 -22.18 10.57 -5.46
N TRP A 71 -21.72 10.00 -4.35
CA TRP A 71 -20.97 8.76 -4.35
C TRP A 71 -21.30 7.96 -3.09
N ASP A 72 -21.53 6.67 -3.29
CA ASP A 72 -21.87 5.75 -2.21
C ASP A 72 -20.62 5.35 -1.44
N LEU A 73 -20.61 5.72 -0.16
CA LEU A 73 -19.56 5.35 0.77
C LEU A 73 -19.73 3.88 1.16
N ARG A 74 -18.82 3.02 0.67
CA ARG A 74 -18.82 1.58 0.97
C ARG A 74 -17.40 1.03 1.02
N VAL A 75 -17.20 0.01 1.86
CA VAL A 75 -16.02 -0.86 1.82
C VAL A 75 -16.47 -2.16 1.17
N GLU A 76 -15.97 -2.43 -0.03
CA GLU A 76 -16.30 -3.61 -0.82
C GLU A 76 -15.02 -4.24 -1.37
N VAL A 77 -14.91 -5.56 -1.26
CA VAL A 77 -13.77 -6.32 -1.77
C VAL A 77 -14.28 -7.59 -2.42
N ALA A 78 -13.86 -7.84 -3.66
CA ALA A 78 -14.15 -9.08 -4.35
C ALA A 78 -13.55 -10.27 -3.59
N LYS A 79 -14.31 -11.37 -3.49
CA LYS A 79 -13.87 -12.58 -2.77
C LYS A 79 -12.61 -13.20 -3.37
N THR A 80 -12.45 -13.07 -4.68
CA THR A 80 -11.27 -13.48 -5.43
C THR A 80 -11.01 -12.49 -6.55
N TYR A 81 -9.73 -12.24 -6.86
CA TYR A 81 -9.34 -11.34 -7.95
C TYR A 81 -9.10 -12.08 -9.27
N ARG A 82 -9.23 -13.41 -9.27
CA ARG A 82 -8.99 -14.27 -10.42
C ARG A 82 -10.06 -15.34 -10.55
N GLN A 83 -10.56 -15.55 -11.76
CA GLN A 83 -11.31 -16.73 -12.12
C GLN A 83 -10.84 -17.28 -13.48
N GLY A 84 -10.05 -18.35 -13.44
CA GLY A 84 -9.42 -18.93 -14.63
C GLY A 84 -8.47 -17.92 -15.30
N ARG A 85 -8.87 -17.40 -16.46
CA ARG A 85 -8.10 -16.40 -17.23
C ARG A 85 -8.62 -14.97 -17.10
N ALA A 86 -9.67 -14.75 -16.30
CA ALA A 86 -10.21 -13.43 -16.02
C ALA A 86 -9.63 -12.90 -14.70
N PHE A 87 -9.21 -11.63 -14.72
CA PHE A 87 -8.65 -10.92 -13.57
C PHE A 87 -9.39 -9.59 -13.38
N VAL A 88 -9.54 -9.16 -12.14
CA VAL A 88 -10.05 -7.83 -11.76
C VAL A 88 -8.99 -7.10 -10.95
N ALA A 89 -8.89 -5.78 -11.13
CA ALA A 89 -7.94 -4.90 -10.44
C ALA A 89 -8.57 -3.52 -10.19
N GLY A 90 -8.05 -2.77 -9.21
CA GLY A 90 -8.57 -1.44 -8.85
C GLY A 90 -10.05 -1.49 -8.45
N ASP A 91 -10.82 -0.45 -8.82
CA ASP A 91 -12.23 -0.31 -8.44
C ASP A 91 -13.15 -1.49 -8.84
N ALA A 92 -12.75 -2.28 -9.86
CA ALA A 92 -13.48 -3.49 -10.23
C ALA A 92 -13.28 -4.66 -9.23
N ALA A 93 -12.16 -4.65 -8.51
CA ALA A 93 -11.82 -5.63 -7.50
C ALA A 93 -12.21 -5.14 -6.09
N HIS A 94 -12.12 -3.84 -5.83
CA HIS A 94 -12.21 -3.33 -4.48
C HIS A 94 -12.50 -1.82 -4.43
N SER A 95 -13.19 -1.36 -3.38
CA SER A 95 -13.50 0.06 -3.17
C SER A 95 -13.64 0.37 -1.69
N HIS A 96 -13.13 1.52 -1.25
CA HIS A 96 -13.29 2.02 0.11
C HIS A 96 -13.33 3.55 0.07
N PRO A 97 -13.81 4.22 1.15
CA PRO A 97 -13.77 5.68 1.26
C PRO A 97 -12.36 6.25 1.02
N PRO A 98 -12.22 7.50 0.54
CA PRO A 98 -10.97 8.03 0.00
C PRO A 98 -10.03 8.54 1.11
N TYR A 99 -10.28 8.16 2.36
CA TYR A 99 -9.53 8.63 3.51
C TYR A 99 -8.09 8.09 3.42
N GLY A 100 -7.10 8.98 3.42
CA GLY A 100 -5.69 8.60 3.25
C GLY A 100 -5.28 8.28 1.80
N ALA A 101 -6.15 8.48 0.80
CA ALA A 101 -5.84 8.30 -0.62
C ALA A 101 -5.33 6.89 -1.02
N PHE A 102 -5.74 5.84 -0.30
CA PHE A 102 -5.27 4.47 -0.58
C PHE A 102 -5.84 3.85 -1.85
N GLY A 103 -7.02 4.28 -2.34
CA GLY A 103 -7.73 3.62 -3.44
C GLY A 103 -6.94 3.60 -4.76
N LEU A 104 -6.57 4.77 -5.27
CA LEU A 104 -5.76 4.89 -6.51
C LEU A 104 -4.43 4.15 -6.37
N ASN A 105 -3.72 4.35 -5.26
CA ASN A 105 -2.42 3.72 -5.01
C ASN A 105 -2.55 2.19 -5.00
N SER A 106 -3.58 1.64 -4.35
CA SER A 106 -3.83 0.20 -4.33
C SER A 106 -4.15 -0.37 -5.71
N GLY A 107 -4.88 0.39 -6.54
CA GLY A 107 -5.13 0.03 -7.93
C GLY A 107 -3.88 0.02 -8.79
N LEU A 108 -2.95 0.97 -8.58
CA LEU A 108 -1.64 0.97 -9.26
C LEU A 108 -0.78 -0.22 -8.81
N ASP A 109 -0.76 -0.50 -7.52
CA ASP A 109 -0.05 -1.65 -6.95
C ASP A 109 -0.60 -2.99 -7.48
N ASP A 110 -1.92 -3.10 -7.68
CA ASP A 110 -2.51 -4.28 -8.30
C ASP A 110 -1.96 -4.53 -9.70
N VAL A 111 -1.88 -3.47 -10.52
CA VAL A 111 -1.36 -3.56 -11.88
C VAL A 111 0.13 -3.88 -11.88
N ALA A 112 0.91 -3.25 -10.98
CA ALA A 112 2.32 -3.55 -10.81
C ALA A 112 2.54 -5.03 -10.42
N ASN A 113 1.74 -5.56 -9.49
CA ASN A 113 1.80 -6.95 -9.05
C ASN A 113 1.36 -7.94 -10.14
N LEU A 114 0.26 -7.66 -10.85
CA LEU A 114 -0.32 -8.59 -11.82
C LEU A 114 0.43 -8.60 -13.16
N SER A 115 0.91 -7.46 -13.63
CA SER A 115 1.48 -7.31 -14.98
C SER A 115 2.69 -8.22 -15.22
N TRP A 116 3.64 -8.27 -14.28
CA TRP A 116 4.82 -9.12 -14.44
C TRP A 116 4.49 -10.61 -14.36
N LYS A 117 3.47 -10.99 -13.57
CA LYS A 117 3.01 -12.37 -13.45
C LYS A 117 2.38 -12.86 -14.76
N LEU A 118 1.58 -12.00 -15.39
CA LEU A 118 1.02 -12.25 -16.72
C LEU A 118 2.13 -12.37 -17.76
N ALA A 119 3.10 -11.43 -17.76
CA ALA A 119 4.25 -11.47 -18.66
C ALA A 119 5.05 -12.77 -18.48
N ALA A 120 5.34 -13.15 -17.24
CA ALA A 120 6.05 -14.39 -16.90
C ALA A 120 5.36 -15.62 -17.47
N VAL A 121 4.04 -15.75 -17.32
CA VAL A 121 3.30 -16.90 -17.88
C VAL A 121 3.29 -16.87 -19.40
N LEU A 122 3.08 -15.71 -20.02
CA LEU A 122 3.06 -15.56 -21.48
C LEU A 122 4.43 -15.86 -22.12
N GLU A 123 5.51 -15.48 -21.45
CA GLU A 123 6.89 -15.72 -21.90
C GLU A 123 7.37 -17.15 -21.60
N GLY A 124 6.53 -18.00 -21.00
CA GLY A 124 6.91 -19.37 -20.67
C GLY A 124 7.95 -19.43 -19.56
N TRP A 125 7.88 -18.46 -18.66
CA TRP A 125 8.56 -18.20 -17.38
C TRP A 125 7.98 -18.61 -16.04
N GLY A 126 6.67 -18.36 -15.92
CA GLY A 126 5.87 -18.54 -14.73
C GLY A 126 4.92 -19.70 -14.86
N GLY A 127 4.30 -20.10 -13.74
CA GLY A 127 3.25 -21.12 -13.69
C GLY A 127 1.93 -20.59 -13.10
N GLU A 128 0.94 -21.48 -12.98
CA GLU A 128 -0.41 -21.12 -12.51
C GLU A 128 -0.42 -20.59 -11.07
N ALA A 129 0.42 -21.15 -10.18
CA ALA A 129 0.54 -20.68 -8.80
C ALA A 129 1.05 -19.23 -8.71
N LEU A 130 1.80 -18.76 -9.73
CA LEU A 130 2.22 -17.37 -9.80
C LEU A 130 1.05 -16.44 -10.10
N LEU A 131 0.10 -16.86 -10.93
CA LEU A 131 -1.11 -16.07 -11.19
C LEU A 131 -2.10 -16.15 -10.02
N ASP A 132 -2.20 -17.29 -9.35
CA ASP A 132 -3.04 -17.46 -8.16
C ASP A 132 -2.58 -16.55 -7.01
N SER A 133 -1.26 -16.36 -6.87
CA SER A 133 -0.70 -15.49 -5.83
C SER A 133 -1.13 -14.03 -5.97
N TYR A 134 -1.63 -13.57 -7.12
CA TYR A 134 -2.20 -12.21 -7.24
C TYR A 134 -3.34 -11.98 -6.24
N SER A 135 -4.29 -12.93 -6.15
CA SER A 135 -5.41 -12.81 -5.22
C SER A 135 -4.99 -13.07 -3.77
N GLU A 136 -3.96 -13.88 -3.55
CA GLU A 136 -3.38 -14.14 -2.21
C GLU A 136 -2.68 -12.90 -1.66
N GLU A 137 -1.95 -12.18 -2.52
CA GLU A 137 -1.11 -11.04 -2.15
C GLU A 137 -1.92 -9.75 -2.01
N ARG A 138 -2.76 -9.42 -2.99
CA ARG A 138 -3.38 -8.08 -3.08
C ARG A 138 -4.69 -7.92 -2.31
N ARG A 139 -5.49 -8.99 -2.22
CA ARG A 139 -6.80 -8.93 -1.56
C ARG A 139 -6.70 -8.68 -0.05
N PRO A 140 -5.83 -9.35 0.73
CA PRO A 140 -5.71 -9.08 2.17
C PRO A 140 -5.31 -7.64 2.46
N ILE A 141 -4.39 -7.07 1.66
CA ILE A 141 -3.96 -5.67 1.82
C ILE A 141 -5.15 -4.73 1.75
N PHE A 142 -5.96 -4.83 0.69
CA PHE A 142 -7.09 -3.92 0.56
C PHE A 142 -8.16 -4.14 1.63
N TRP A 143 -8.44 -5.41 1.95
CA TRP A 143 -9.40 -5.76 2.99
C TRP A 143 -9.01 -5.14 4.34
N GLU A 144 -7.78 -5.33 4.79
CA GLU A 144 -7.29 -4.78 6.05
C GLU A 144 -7.19 -3.25 6.00
N THR A 145 -6.86 -2.64 4.86
CA THR A 145 -6.92 -1.18 4.71
C THR A 145 -8.34 -0.68 4.93
N GLY A 146 -9.33 -1.31 4.29
CA GLY A 146 -10.74 -0.95 4.44
C GLY A 146 -11.26 -1.12 5.87
N GLU A 147 -10.98 -2.25 6.50
CA GLU A 147 -11.48 -2.59 7.83
C GLU A 147 -10.73 -1.85 8.94
N ASP A 148 -9.40 -1.93 8.97
CA ASP A 148 -8.60 -1.49 10.12
C ASP A 148 -8.21 -0.01 10.02
N VAL A 149 -7.95 0.48 8.81
CA VAL A 149 -7.54 1.88 8.60
C VAL A 149 -8.76 2.76 8.41
N ILE A 150 -9.60 2.45 7.41
CA ILE A 150 -10.73 3.32 7.05
C ILE A 150 -11.88 3.18 8.04
N ALA A 151 -12.51 2.01 8.14
CA ALA A 151 -13.64 1.78 9.02
C ALA A 151 -13.23 1.91 10.50
N GLY A 152 -12.09 1.33 10.88
CA GLY A 152 -11.50 1.47 12.21
C GLY A 152 -11.21 2.93 12.59
N GLY A 153 -10.80 3.77 11.64
CA GLY A 153 -10.62 5.22 11.86
C GLY A 153 -11.92 5.94 12.17
N VAL A 154 -12.95 5.69 11.36
CA VAL A 154 -14.30 6.22 11.57
C VAL A 154 -14.86 5.80 12.93
N MET A 155 -14.67 4.54 13.33
CA MET A 155 -15.16 4.04 14.62
C MET A 155 -14.42 4.67 15.81
N GLU A 156 -13.10 4.88 15.71
CA GLU A 156 -12.35 5.59 16.75
C GLU A 156 -12.76 7.06 16.87
N ASP A 157 -12.93 7.76 15.74
CA ASP A 157 -13.41 9.14 15.71
C ASP A 157 -14.81 9.25 16.32
N ARG A 158 -15.71 8.31 15.98
CA ARG A 158 -17.05 8.21 16.57
C ARG A 158 -16.99 8.03 18.09
N ALA A 159 -16.17 7.09 18.56
CA ALA A 159 -16.02 6.82 19.99
C ALA A 159 -15.50 8.08 20.71
N PHE A 160 -14.50 8.75 20.15
CA PHE A 160 -13.95 9.98 20.71
C PHE A 160 -15.02 11.08 20.84
N LEU A 161 -15.79 11.36 19.78
CA LEU A 161 -16.83 12.40 19.78
C LEU A 161 -18.01 12.07 20.71
N SER A 162 -18.25 10.79 20.98
CA SER A 162 -19.29 10.37 21.92
C SER A 162 -18.92 10.70 23.37
N SER A 163 -17.64 10.63 23.73
CA SER A 163 -17.18 10.87 25.10
C SER A 163 -16.63 12.29 25.31
N HIS A 164 -16.04 12.93 24.30
CA HIS A 164 -15.42 14.25 24.41
C HIS A 164 -16.24 15.34 23.71
N SER A 165 -16.32 16.52 24.31
CA SER A 165 -16.89 17.71 23.68
C SER A 165 -16.15 18.96 24.16
N PRO A 166 -15.84 19.91 23.27
CA PRO A 166 -15.19 21.15 23.66
C PRO A 166 -16.04 21.98 24.64
N ASP A 167 -17.37 21.86 24.56
CA ASP A 167 -18.31 22.59 25.42
C ASP A 167 -18.39 22.02 26.85
N ARG A 168 -18.08 20.73 27.02
CA ARG A 168 -18.05 20.08 28.34
C ARG A 168 -16.73 20.28 29.09
N GLY A 169 -15.65 20.57 28.36
CA GLY A 169 -14.33 20.74 28.95
C GLY A 169 -13.25 20.88 27.89
N GLN A 170 -12.92 22.11 27.52
CA GLN A 170 -11.96 22.38 26.46
C GLN A 170 -10.58 21.75 26.71
N LYS A 171 -10.09 21.79 27.95
CA LYS A 171 -8.77 21.21 28.31
C LYS A 171 -8.76 19.69 28.10
N GLU A 172 -9.76 18.99 28.63
CA GLU A 172 -9.91 17.53 28.51
C GLU A 172 -10.09 17.13 27.03
N PHE A 173 -10.89 17.88 26.28
CA PHE A 173 -11.05 17.66 24.84
C PHE A 173 -9.71 17.77 24.11
N LEU A 174 -8.91 18.81 24.38
CA LEU A 174 -7.61 19.00 23.71
C LEU A 174 -6.60 17.91 24.08
N GLU A 175 -6.59 17.44 25.34
CA GLU A 175 -5.75 16.32 25.77
C GLU A 175 -6.15 15.02 25.08
N GLY A 176 -7.46 14.70 25.05
CA GLY A 176 -7.98 13.53 24.35
C GLY A 176 -7.77 13.60 22.83
N TRP A 177 -7.93 14.79 22.23
CA TRP A 177 -7.69 15.02 20.81
C TRP A 177 -6.24 14.75 20.43
N LYS A 178 -5.29 15.23 21.24
CA LYS A 178 -3.87 14.96 21.05
C LYS A 178 -3.58 13.46 21.11
N ALA A 179 -4.15 12.75 22.09
CA ALA A 179 -3.99 11.30 22.20
C ALA A 179 -4.58 10.54 20.99
N LEU A 180 -5.71 11.00 20.44
CA LEU A 180 -6.28 10.45 19.21
C LEU A 180 -5.35 10.65 18.01
N GLN A 181 -4.79 11.85 17.84
CA GLN A 181 -3.82 12.15 16.78
C GLN A 181 -2.55 11.30 16.89
N GLU A 182 -2.07 11.05 18.11
CA GLU A 182 -0.92 10.18 18.35
C GLU A 182 -1.22 8.73 17.94
N ARG A 183 -2.40 8.20 18.26
CA ARG A 183 -2.83 6.86 17.82
C ARG A 183 -2.98 6.76 16.31
N GLU A 184 -3.58 7.77 15.68
CA GLU A 184 -3.70 7.86 14.22
C GLU A 184 -2.31 7.82 13.55
N SER A 185 -1.36 8.60 14.07
CA SER A 185 0.03 8.61 13.59
C SER A 185 0.73 7.24 13.74
N LEU A 186 0.50 6.56 14.87
CA LEU A 186 1.05 5.21 15.09
C LEU A 186 0.48 4.18 14.11
N ARG A 187 -0.82 4.26 13.81
CA ARG A 187 -1.47 3.38 12.83
C ARG A 187 -0.85 3.53 11.45
N TYR A 188 -0.67 4.77 10.96
CA TYR A 188 -0.03 5.00 9.67
C TYR A 188 1.45 4.59 9.67
N SER A 189 2.15 4.72 10.80
CA SER A 189 3.55 4.25 10.92
C SER A 189 3.69 2.72 10.89
N ALA A 190 2.63 2.00 11.23
CA ALA A 190 2.56 0.54 11.17
C ALA A 190 1.97 0.00 9.84
N TYR A 191 1.50 0.90 8.96
CA TYR A 191 0.97 0.55 7.65
C TYR A 191 2.11 0.16 6.70
N GLU A 192 2.33 -1.13 6.55
CA GLU A 192 3.40 -1.71 5.74
C GLU A 192 2.84 -2.92 4.99
N PRO A 193 2.38 -2.75 3.74
CA PRO A 193 1.85 -3.84 2.93
C PRO A 193 2.92 -4.88 2.61
N HIS A 194 2.61 -6.15 2.89
CA HIS A 194 3.57 -7.25 2.73
C HIS A 194 2.89 -8.56 2.30
N TYR A 195 3.70 -9.46 1.73
CA TYR A 195 3.30 -10.69 1.04
C TYR A 195 3.83 -11.96 1.71
N ASP A 196 4.08 -11.94 3.02
CA ASP A 196 4.73 -13.05 3.73
C ASP A 196 4.02 -14.39 3.58
N GLY A 197 2.68 -14.37 3.51
CA GLY A 197 1.85 -15.56 3.34
C GLY A 197 1.70 -16.03 1.89
N SER A 198 2.34 -15.38 0.93
CA SER A 198 2.23 -15.71 -0.49
C SER A 198 2.87 -17.05 -0.83
N ALA A 199 2.19 -17.84 -1.66
CA ALA A 199 2.72 -19.12 -2.14
C ALA A 199 4.05 -18.98 -2.93
N VAL A 200 4.34 -17.81 -3.49
CA VAL A 200 5.56 -17.54 -4.29
C VAL A 200 6.64 -16.77 -3.53
N VAL A 201 6.47 -16.60 -2.21
CA VAL A 201 7.46 -15.98 -1.32
C VAL A 201 8.07 -17.04 -0.40
N ILE A 202 9.38 -16.94 -0.16
CA ILE A 202 10.11 -17.84 0.74
C ILE A 202 10.28 -17.17 2.10
N GLY A 203 9.13 -16.90 2.72
CA GLY A 203 9.02 -16.32 4.06
C GLY A 203 8.99 -17.36 5.17
N ALA A 204 8.78 -16.89 6.40
CA ALA A 204 8.59 -17.75 7.56
C ALA A 204 7.29 -18.59 7.40
N PRO A 205 7.27 -19.85 7.86
CA PRO A 205 6.06 -20.68 7.76
C PRO A 205 4.94 -20.14 8.67
N GLY A 206 3.70 -20.20 8.18
CA GLY A 206 2.51 -19.83 8.96
C GLY A 206 2.22 -18.33 9.04
N THR A 207 2.90 -17.51 8.25
CA THR A 207 2.63 -16.08 8.08
C THR A 207 1.45 -15.84 7.14
N SER A 208 0.90 -14.63 7.18
CA SER A 208 -0.13 -14.12 6.28
C SER A 208 0.34 -12.84 5.59
N SER A 209 -0.19 -12.57 4.39
CA SER A 209 -0.07 -11.25 3.76
C SER A 209 -1.04 -10.26 4.43
N GLY A 210 -0.66 -8.99 4.50
CA GLY A 210 -1.45 -7.97 5.20
C GLY A 210 -0.80 -6.58 5.12
N ILE A 211 -1.24 -5.68 5.98
CA ILE A 211 -0.73 -4.30 6.07
C ILE A 211 -0.03 -3.97 7.38
N HIS A 212 -0.01 -4.89 8.34
CA HIS A 212 0.47 -4.61 9.68
C HIS A 212 1.93 -5.05 9.82
N GLY A 213 2.83 -4.07 9.81
CA GLY A 213 4.25 -4.34 9.84
C GLY A 213 5.05 -3.18 10.42
N ARG A 214 6.33 -3.17 10.08
CA ARG A 214 7.22 -2.07 10.45
C ARG A 214 8.17 -1.82 9.30
N HIS A 215 8.14 -0.60 8.77
CA HIS A 215 9.11 -0.17 7.79
C HIS A 215 10.54 -0.40 8.30
N THR A 216 11.31 -1.09 7.47
CA THR A 216 12.66 -1.52 7.77
C THR A 216 13.50 -1.47 6.51
N LEU A 217 14.81 -1.32 6.67
CA LEU A 217 15.75 -1.38 5.57
C LEU A 217 16.20 -2.82 5.27
N LYS A 218 15.77 -3.79 6.07
CA LYS A 218 16.12 -5.20 5.93
C LYS A 218 15.48 -5.79 4.67
N ALA A 219 16.22 -6.62 3.95
CA ALA A 219 15.68 -7.35 2.81
C ALA A 219 14.89 -8.59 3.29
N GLN A 220 13.63 -8.37 3.68
CA GLN A 220 12.77 -9.43 4.23
C GLN A 220 11.90 -10.05 3.13
N PRO A 221 11.89 -11.38 2.96
CA PRO A 221 11.01 -12.04 1.99
C PRO A 221 9.54 -11.69 2.27
N GLY A 222 8.83 -11.25 1.24
CA GLY A 222 7.45 -10.78 1.35
C GLY A 222 7.32 -9.26 1.41
N HIS A 223 8.40 -8.54 1.72
CA HIS A 223 8.36 -7.09 1.88
C HIS A 223 8.97 -6.37 0.67
N HIS A 224 8.56 -5.12 0.49
CA HIS A 224 9.12 -4.25 -0.55
C HIS A 224 10.61 -4.00 -0.25
N LEU A 225 11.45 -4.05 -1.28
CA LEU A 225 12.88 -3.80 -1.13
C LEU A 225 13.09 -2.32 -0.77
N ALA A 226 13.68 -2.03 0.39
CA ALA A 226 13.99 -0.65 0.75
C ALA A 226 15.01 -0.01 -0.22
N PRO A 227 14.87 1.28 -0.59
CA PRO A 227 15.85 1.97 -1.40
C PRO A 227 17.21 2.03 -0.69
N GLN A 228 18.28 1.72 -1.42
CA GLN A 228 19.66 1.89 -0.98
C GLN A 228 20.51 2.38 -2.15
N MET A 229 21.56 3.14 -1.87
CA MET A 229 22.57 3.48 -2.86
C MET A 229 23.56 2.31 -3.04
N LEU A 230 23.81 1.93 -4.29
CA LEU A 230 24.82 0.93 -4.67
C LEU A 230 26.22 1.58 -4.80
N SER A 231 27.30 0.78 -4.89
CA SER A 231 28.65 1.34 -5.06
C SER A 231 28.81 2.13 -6.36
N SER A 232 27.92 1.90 -7.32
CA SER A 232 27.84 2.64 -8.58
C SER A 232 27.44 4.11 -8.37
N GLY A 233 26.92 4.47 -7.21
CA GLY A 233 26.33 5.78 -6.94
C GLY A 233 24.91 5.94 -7.47
N ARG A 234 24.23 4.84 -7.83
CA ARG A 234 22.81 4.82 -8.23
C ARG A 234 21.93 4.19 -7.18
N ASN A 235 20.64 4.54 -7.18
CA ASN A 235 19.66 3.86 -6.36
C ASN A 235 19.45 2.42 -6.89
N VAL A 236 19.26 1.45 -5.99
CA VAL A 236 19.03 0.05 -6.36
C VAL A 236 17.94 -0.15 -7.42
N PHE A 237 16.87 0.65 -7.39
CA PHE A 237 15.75 0.54 -8.34
C PHE A 237 16.13 0.92 -9.77
N GLU A 238 17.20 1.68 -9.97
CA GLU A 238 17.71 2.04 -11.29
C GLU A 238 18.52 0.89 -11.93
N GLU A 239 18.85 -0.15 -11.16
CA GLU A 239 19.67 -1.27 -11.61
C GLU A 239 18.91 -2.59 -11.71
N LEU A 240 17.71 -2.68 -11.13
CA LEU A 240 16.89 -3.88 -11.21
C LEU A 240 16.58 -4.27 -12.67
N GLY A 241 16.61 -5.57 -12.95
CA GLY A 241 16.24 -6.12 -14.25
C GLY A 241 14.72 -6.15 -14.48
N GLN A 242 14.32 -6.46 -15.72
CA GLN A 242 12.90 -6.66 -16.08
C GLN A 242 12.33 -8.00 -15.57
N GLY A 243 13.19 -8.99 -15.35
CA GLY A 243 12.83 -10.27 -14.72
C GLY A 243 13.19 -10.30 -13.24
N LEU A 244 13.57 -11.47 -12.72
CA LEU A 244 14.12 -11.54 -11.38
C LEU A 244 15.48 -10.84 -11.30
N THR A 245 15.80 -10.28 -10.14
CA THR A 245 17.13 -9.72 -9.86
C THR A 245 17.73 -10.36 -8.62
N LEU A 246 18.96 -10.86 -8.71
CA LEU A 246 19.75 -11.30 -7.57
C LEU A 246 20.77 -10.21 -7.21
N LEU A 247 20.58 -9.56 -6.07
CA LEU A 247 21.60 -8.72 -5.45
C LEU A 247 22.58 -9.62 -4.70
N ALA A 248 23.87 -9.44 -4.95
CA ALA A 248 24.96 -10.27 -4.43
C ALA A 248 26.05 -9.38 -3.81
N PHE A 249 25.97 -9.16 -2.50
CA PHE A 249 26.84 -8.27 -1.74
C PHE A 249 28.03 -9.03 -1.15
N ASP A 250 29.24 -8.77 -1.66
CA ASP A 250 30.47 -9.49 -1.30
C ASP A 250 30.24 -11.02 -1.25
N ALA A 251 29.45 -11.53 -2.19
CA ALA A 251 29.13 -12.94 -2.30
C ALA A 251 30.13 -13.62 -3.26
N GLU A 252 30.63 -14.79 -2.84
CA GLU A 252 31.52 -15.59 -3.67
C GLU A 252 30.79 -16.16 -4.90
N ASP A 253 31.54 -16.40 -5.98
CA ASP A 253 30.99 -16.91 -7.23
C ASP A 253 30.23 -18.23 -7.05
N GLN A 254 30.70 -19.11 -6.16
CA GLN A 254 30.02 -20.38 -5.84
C GLN A 254 28.58 -20.21 -5.33
N ALA A 255 28.26 -19.06 -4.72
CA ALA A 255 26.92 -18.75 -4.24
C ALA A 255 26.02 -18.15 -5.35
N VAL A 256 26.60 -17.58 -6.40
CA VAL A 256 25.91 -16.85 -7.47
C VAL A 256 25.73 -17.71 -8.73
N GLU A 257 26.75 -18.48 -9.12
CA GLU A 257 26.74 -19.32 -10.31
C GLU A 257 25.56 -20.30 -10.39
N PRO A 258 25.11 -20.94 -9.28
CA PRO A 258 23.94 -21.80 -9.32
C PRO A 258 22.67 -21.06 -9.76
N PHE A 259 22.45 -19.82 -9.31
CA PHE A 259 21.31 -19.00 -9.74
C PHE A 259 21.36 -18.73 -11.23
N GLN A 260 22.52 -18.30 -11.75
CA GLN A 260 22.68 -18.01 -13.18
C GLN A 260 22.53 -19.25 -14.06
N ARG A 261 23.06 -20.40 -13.62
CA ARG A 261 22.98 -21.65 -14.37
C ARG A 261 21.56 -22.20 -14.39
N ILE A 262 20.91 -22.25 -13.23
CA ILE A 262 19.57 -22.83 -13.09
C ILE A 262 18.52 -21.90 -13.74
N SER A 263 18.59 -20.58 -13.54
CA SER A 263 17.67 -19.64 -14.20
C SER A 263 17.70 -19.78 -15.73
N ARG A 264 18.90 -19.86 -16.32
CA ARG A 264 19.08 -20.14 -17.75
C ARG A 264 18.46 -21.47 -18.18
N SER A 265 18.66 -22.54 -17.41
CA SER A 265 18.06 -23.85 -17.72
C SER A 265 16.53 -23.85 -17.63
N MET A 266 15.96 -23.02 -16.76
CA MET A 266 14.52 -22.86 -16.57
C MET A 266 13.88 -21.80 -17.47
N GLY A 267 14.68 -21.06 -18.25
CA GLY A 267 14.23 -19.93 -19.07
C GLY A 267 13.81 -18.69 -18.26
N VAL A 268 14.20 -18.59 -16.98
CA VAL A 268 13.85 -17.48 -16.09
C VAL A 268 14.82 -16.31 -16.33
N PRO A 269 14.35 -15.12 -16.75
CA PRO A 269 15.21 -13.95 -16.88
C PRO A 269 15.73 -13.54 -15.49
N LEU A 270 17.05 -13.54 -15.33
CA LEU A 270 17.71 -13.19 -14.08
C LEU A 270 18.83 -12.18 -14.33
N THR A 271 18.71 -11.00 -13.75
CA THR A 271 19.80 -10.03 -13.62
C THR A 271 20.57 -10.32 -12.34
N VAL A 272 21.91 -10.29 -12.39
CA VAL A 272 22.75 -10.40 -11.21
C VAL A 272 23.50 -9.10 -11.01
N ILE A 273 23.34 -8.49 -9.84
CA ILE A 273 24.05 -7.28 -9.44
C ILE A 273 25.03 -7.67 -8.35
N LYS A 274 26.32 -7.65 -8.67
CA LYS A 274 27.38 -7.83 -7.67
C LYS A 274 27.79 -6.47 -7.13
N ASP A 275 27.85 -6.36 -5.81
CA ASP A 275 28.22 -5.12 -5.15
C ASP A 275 28.92 -5.40 -3.79
N THR A 276 29.45 -4.39 -3.11
CA THR A 276 30.09 -4.54 -1.79
C THR A 276 29.06 -4.56 -0.65
N PHE A 277 29.32 -5.32 0.41
CA PHE A 277 28.49 -5.36 1.61
C PHE A 277 28.93 -4.28 2.61
N GLU A 278 28.94 -3.03 2.14
CA GLU A 278 29.44 -1.86 2.88
C GLU A 278 28.47 -0.67 2.82
N GLY A 279 28.65 0.29 3.72
CA GLY A 279 27.79 1.47 3.80
C GLY A 279 26.32 1.12 4.00
N GLU A 280 25.46 1.81 3.24
CA GLU A 280 23.99 1.68 3.24
C GLU A 280 23.48 0.24 3.01
N ARG A 281 24.15 -0.52 2.13
CA ARG A 281 23.77 -1.91 1.79
C ARG A 281 23.80 -2.89 2.97
N LYS A 282 24.55 -2.59 4.04
CA LYS A 282 24.54 -3.39 5.28
C LYS A 282 23.15 -3.43 5.93
N ALA A 283 22.32 -2.41 5.68
CA ALA A 283 20.98 -2.33 6.24
C ALA A 283 20.04 -3.43 5.71
N TYR A 284 20.35 -4.04 4.57
CA TYR A 284 19.63 -5.22 4.08
C TYR A 284 19.82 -6.47 4.97
N GLU A 285 20.89 -6.52 5.78
CA GLU A 285 21.25 -7.66 6.65
C GLU A 285 21.40 -9.02 5.94
N SER A 286 21.41 -9.01 4.62
CA SER A 286 21.52 -10.20 3.76
C SER A 286 22.53 -9.94 2.65
N ARG A 287 23.39 -10.93 2.39
CA ARG A 287 24.38 -10.89 1.30
C ARG A 287 23.82 -11.31 -0.05
N LEU A 288 22.74 -12.08 -0.06
CA LEU A 288 22.03 -12.49 -1.26
C LEU A 288 20.56 -12.09 -1.10
N VAL A 289 20.02 -11.38 -2.09
CA VAL A 289 18.62 -10.95 -2.10
C VAL A 289 18.03 -11.18 -3.48
N LEU A 290 17.03 -12.05 -3.57
CA LEU A 290 16.27 -12.29 -4.80
C LEU A 290 15.03 -11.39 -4.81
N VAL A 291 14.99 -10.48 -5.77
CA VAL A 291 13.98 -9.44 -5.93
C VAL A 291 13.13 -9.74 -7.17
N ARG A 292 11.82 -9.58 -7.03
CA ARG A 292 10.81 -9.71 -8.09
C ARG A 292 10.76 -8.45 -8.98
N PRO A 293 10.14 -8.54 -10.17
CA PRO A 293 9.93 -7.37 -11.03
C PRO A 293 9.09 -6.26 -10.39
N ASP A 294 8.20 -6.61 -9.44
CA ASP A 294 7.42 -5.65 -8.65
C ASP A 294 8.15 -5.13 -7.41
N GLN A 295 9.48 -5.34 -7.34
CA GLN A 295 10.38 -4.81 -6.30
C GLN A 295 10.21 -5.44 -4.91
N PHE A 296 9.40 -6.50 -4.78
CA PHE A 296 9.30 -7.27 -3.53
C PHE A 296 10.41 -8.32 -3.44
N VAL A 297 10.95 -8.50 -2.23
CA VAL A 297 11.92 -9.56 -1.95
C VAL A 297 11.19 -10.89 -1.94
N ALA A 298 11.61 -11.84 -2.77
CA ALA A 298 11.06 -13.20 -2.79
C ALA A 298 11.84 -14.16 -1.89
N TRP A 299 13.13 -13.91 -1.71
CA TRP A 299 14.03 -14.69 -0.87
C TRP A 299 15.26 -13.85 -0.49
N SER A 300 15.84 -14.10 0.67
CA SER A 300 17.13 -13.52 1.08
C SER A 300 17.92 -14.49 1.95
N GLY A 301 19.24 -14.34 1.97
CA GLY A 301 20.15 -15.21 2.72
C GLY A 301 21.58 -14.68 2.81
N ASN A 302 22.36 -15.26 3.73
CA ASN A 302 23.76 -14.88 3.98
C ASN A 302 24.79 -15.93 3.52
N GLN A 303 24.32 -17.09 3.06
CA GLN A 303 25.16 -18.21 2.62
C GLN A 303 24.61 -18.80 1.32
N GLN A 304 25.41 -19.62 0.66
CA GLN A 304 24.97 -20.37 -0.51
C GLN A 304 23.74 -21.23 -0.15
N PRO A 305 22.59 -21.06 -0.83
CA PRO A 305 21.42 -21.88 -0.58
C PRO A 305 21.63 -23.29 -1.12
N GLY A 306 21.17 -24.30 -0.36
CA GLY A 306 21.25 -25.71 -0.75
C GLY A 306 20.27 -26.14 -1.85
N GLY A 307 19.36 -25.26 -2.29
CA GLY A 307 18.25 -25.59 -3.19
C GLY A 307 17.80 -24.42 -4.07
N VAL A 308 18.67 -23.96 -4.96
CA VAL A 308 18.37 -22.83 -5.88
C VAL A 308 17.24 -23.16 -6.86
N GLU A 309 17.14 -24.40 -7.32
CA GLU A 309 16.06 -24.80 -8.22
C GLU A 309 14.70 -24.72 -7.52
N GLU A 310 14.62 -25.18 -6.27
CA GLU A 310 13.42 -25.09 -5.44
C GLU A 310 13.04 -23.63 -5.18
N ILE A 311 14.03 -22.77 -4.91
CA ILE A 311 13.81 -21.32 -4.77
C ILE A 311 13.18 -20.75 -6.04
N LEU A 312 13.80 -20.99 -7.20
CA LEU A 312 13.31 -20.44 -8.47
C LEU A 312 11.97 -21.03 -8.88
N ARG A 313 11.72 -22.33 -8.67
CA ARG A 313 10.42 -22.96 -8.90
C ARG A 313 9.33 -22.32 -8.07
N LYS A 314 9.56 -22.15 -6.77
CA LYS A 314 8.61 -21.51 -5.87
C LYS A 314 8.31 -20.06 -6.29
N VAL A 315 9.34 -19.24 -6.54
CA VAL A 315 9.17 -17.82 -6.91
C VAL A 315 8.49 -17.65 -8.27
N THR A 316 8.66 -18.61 -9.19
CA THR A 316 8.00 -18.60 -10.51
C THR A 316 6.65 -19.33 -10.51
N GLY A 317 6.22 -19.89 -9.39
CA GLY A 317 4.97 -20.65 -9.27
C GLY A 317 4.93 -21.93 -10.10
N ARG A 318 6.06 -22.64 -10.20
CA ARG A 318 6.30 -23.86 -10.99
C ARG A 318 6.66 -25.08 -10.16
#